data_AF-A0A3C1KFY6-F1
#
_entry.id   AF-A0A3C1KFY6-F1
#
_cell.length_a   1.000
_cell.length_b   1.000
_cell.length_c   1.000
_cell.angle_alpha   90.00
_cell.angle_beta   90.00
_cell.angle_gamma   90.00
#
_symmetry.space_group_name_H-M   'P 1'
#
loop_
_entity.id
_entity.type
_entity.pdbx_description
1 polymer ?
#
loop_
_entity_poly.entity_id
_entity_poly.type
_entity_poly.pdbx_seq_one_letter_code
_entity_poly.pdbx_strand_id
1 'polypeptide(L)' 'MRINGRNRLACKTLIKDLDISKPIYVEAIKGLPLEKDLIVDME' A
#
# COMPACT_ATOMS: atom_id res chain seq x y z
N MET A 1 -2.56 3.48 -1.09
CA MET A 1 -1.41 2.87 -0.37
C MET A 1 -0.49 2.20 -1.38
N ARG A 2 0.73 1.89 -0.95
CA ARG A 2 1.76 1.24 -1.77
C ARG A 2 1.90 -0.20 -1.31
N ILE A 3 1.66 -1.16 -2.21
CA ILE A 3 1.69 -2.60 -1.94
C ILE A 3 2.80 -3.21 -2.78
N ASN A 4 3.77 -3.87 -2.14
CA ASN A 4 5.00 -4.40 -2.76
C ASN A 4 5.69 -3.36 -3.67
N GLY A 5 5.81 -2.14 -3.16
CA GLY A 5 6.50 -1.05 -3.84
C GLY A 5 5.71 -0.36 -4.98
N ARG A 6 4.47 -0.77 -5.27
CA ARG A 6 3.61 -0.17 -6.31
C ARG A 6 2.36 0.46 -5.71
N ASN A 7 1.94 1.60 -6.25
CA ASN A 7 0.66 2.20 -5.85
C ASN A 7 -0.50 1.33 -6.33
N ARG A 8 -1.35 0.90 -5.40
CA ARG A 8 -2.52 0.05 -5.68
C ARG A 8 -3.70 0.46 -4.81
N LEU A 9 -4.92 0.15 -5.28
CA LEU A 9 -6.12 0.18 -4.46
C LEU A 9 -6.25 -1.15 -3.73
N ALA A 10 -6.17 -1.11 -2.40
CA ALA A 10 -6.24 -2.32 -1.57
C ALA A 10 -7.54 -3.10 -1.80
N CYS A 11 -8.68 -2.40 -1.87
CA CYS A 11 -9.99 -3.00 -2.13
C CYS A 11 -10.15 -3.65 -3.51
N LYS A 12 -9.22 -3.41 -4.45
CA LYS A 12 -9.20 -4.04 -5.78
C LYS A 12 -8.01 -4.96 -6.00
N THR A 13 -7.14 -5.11 -5.01
CA THR A 13 -5.97 -5.98 -5.09
C THR A 13 -6.32 -7.32 -4.46
N LEU A 14 -6.47 -8.36 -5.28
CA LEU A 14 -6.80 -9.70 -4.78
C LEU A 14 -5.52 -10.40 -4.31
N ILE A 15 -5.62 -11.12 -3.18
CA ILE A 15 -4.48 -11.85 -2.59
C ILE A 15 -3.88 -12.88 -3.56
N LYS A 16 -4.71 -13.53 -4.38
CA LYS A 16 -4.27 -14.51 -5.39
C LYS A 16 -3.36 -13.92 -6.48
N ASP A 17 -3.40 -12.60 -6.68
CA ASP A 17 -2.60 -11.90 -7.68
C ASP A 17 -1.25 -11.41 -7.11
N LEU A 18 -0.98 -11.70 -5.83
CA LEU A 18 0.26 -11.36 -5.14
C LEU A 18 1.09 -12.63 -4.92
N ASP A 19 2.42 -12.46 -4.95
CA ASP A 19 3.35 -13.53 -4.55
C ASP A 19 3.31 -13.72 -3.03
N ILE A 20 2.52 -14.70 -2.59
CA ILE A 20 2.35 -15.05 -1.17
C ILE A 20 3.48 -15.93 -0.61
N SER A 21 4.48 -16.30 -1.44
CA SER A 21 5.68 -16.98 -0.93
C SER A 21 6.58 -16.06 -0.10
N LYS A 22 6.33 -14.74 -0.19
CA LYS A 22 7.06 -13.68 0.51
C LYS A 22 6.08 -12.80 1.29
N PRO A 23 6.55 -12.12 2.34
CA PRO A 23 5.74 -11.13 3.03
C PRO A 23 5.23 -10.05 2.06
N ILE A 24 3.94 -9.72 2.17
CA ILE A 24 3.35 -8.60 1.44
C ILE A 24 3.65 -7.33 2.22
N TYR A 25 4.44 -6.43 1.64
CA TYR A 25 4.77 -5.15 2.26
C TYR A 25 3.71 -4.11 1.88
N VAL A 26 3.14 -3.48 2.90
CA VAL A 26 2.15 -2.41 2.76
C VAL A 26 2.74 -1.14 3.37
N GLU A 27 2.80 -0.08 2.57
CA GLU A 27 3.38 1.21 2.92
C GLU A 27 2.37 2.32 2.63
N ALA A 28 2.52 3.46 3.31
CA ALA A 28 1.84 4.70 2.97
C ALA A 28 2.20 5.17 1.54
N ILE A 29 1.40 6.06 0.97
CA ILE A 29 1.68 6.63 -0.35
C ILE A 29 2.93 7.50 -0.24
N LYS A 30 3.92 7.26 -1.11
CA LYS A 30 5.14 8.09 -1.14
C LYS A 30 4.83 9.48 -1.70
N GLY A 31 5.48 10.48 -1.11
CA GLY A 31 5.39 11.88 -1.55
C GLY A 31 4.30 12.68 -0.89
N LEU A 32 3.52 12.08 0.01
CA LEU A 32 2.51 12.76 0.83
C LEU A 32 2.93 12.73 2.31
N PRO A 33 2.62 13.77 3.10
CA PRO A 33 2.83 13.77 4.54
C PRO A 33 2.08 12.61 5.21
N LEU A 34 2.71 11.98 6.19
CA LEU A 34 2.08 10.91 6.97
C LEU A 34 1.33 11.53 8.15
N GLU A 35 0.04 11.20 8.29
CA GLU A 35 -0.70 11.50 9.52
C GLU A 35 -0.47 10.40 10.55
N LYS A 36 -0.79 9.15 10.19
CA LYS A 36 -0.63 7.97 11.06
C LYS A 36 -0.72 6.67 10.26
N ASP A 37 0.20 5.74 10.54
CA ASP A 37 0.23 4.39 9.96
C ASP A 37 0.21 4.36 8.42
N LEU A 38 -0.96 4.18 7.80
CA LEU A 38 -1.16 4.16 6.35
C LEU A 38 -1.99 5.35 5.83
N ILE A 39 -2.38 6.25 6.75
CA ILE A 39 -3.15 7.46 6.48
C ILE A 39 -2.16 8.59 6.14
N VAL A 40 -2.43 9.24 5.03
CA VAL A 40 -1.63 10.36 4.50
C VAL A 40 -2.52 11.58 4.40
N ASP A 41 -1.91 12.74 4.56
CA ASP A 41 -2.54 14.03 4.30
C ASP A 41 -2.69 14.23 2.78
N MET A 42 -3.92 14.53 2.35
CA MET A 42 -4.32 14.68 0.94
C MET A 42 -4.85 16.09 0.65
N GLU A 43 -4.83 17.00 1.64
CA GLU A 43 -5.29 18.38 1.51
C GLU A 43 -4.36 19.22 0.60
#